data_AF-A0A1F0VPH7-F1
#
_entry.id   AF-A0A1F0VPH7-F1
#
_cell.length_a   1.000
_cell.length_b   1.000
_cell.length_c   1.000
_cell.angle_alpha   90.00
_cell.angle_beta   90.00
_cell.angle_gamma   90.00
#
_symmetry.space_group_name_H-M   'P 1'
#
loop_
_entity.id
_entity.type
_entity.pdbx_description
1 polymer ?
#
loop_
_entity_poly.entity_id
_entity_poly.type
_entity_poly.pdbx_seq_one_letter_code
_entity_poly.pdbx_strand_id
1 'polypeptide(L)' 'MLVAGWAVTKVDESQGNSVLRTVDQLDIYAAEPFAPGASVKLPDGNVWQVEGNAEDYNHGPWWSPGLVVVHAKKVGG' A
#
# COMPACT_ATOMS: atom_id res chain seq x y z
N MET A 1 -8.79 -13.31 5.44
CA MET A 1 -7.56 -12.67 4.94
C MET A 1 -6.77 -12.17 6.14
N LEU A 2 -5.50 -12.55 6.28
CA LEU A 2 -4.66 -12.16 7.41
C LEU A 2 -3.74 -11.02 6.97
N VAL A 3 -3.85 -9.89 7.64
CA VAL A 3 -2.97 -8.72 7.48
C VAL A 3 -2.04 -8.69 8.67
N ALA A 4 -0.73 -8.72 8.41
CA ALA A 4 0.29 -8.66 9.45
C ALA A 4 0.47 -7.23 9.99
N GLY A 5 0.21 -6.23 9.16
CA GLY A 5 0.23 -4.82 9.53
C GLY A 5 -0.02 -3.92 8.32
N TRP A 6 -0.09 -2.61 8.56
CA TRP A 6 -0.14 -1.60 7.53
C TRP A 6 0.58 -0.34 7.99
N ALA A 7 1.09 0.45 7.04
CA ALA A 7 1.71 1.73 7.27
C ALA A 7 1.12 2.77 6.33
N VAL A 8 0.73 3.93 6.86
CA VAL A 8 0.36 5.09 6.04
C VAL A 8 1.59 5.96 5.93
N THR A 9 2.12 6.08 4.71
CA THR A 9 3.29 6.90 4.38
C THR A 9 2.83 8.12 3.60
N LYS A 10 3.31 9.29 4.03
CA LYS A 10 3.06 10.53 3.30
C LYS A 10 4.10 10.64 2.20
N VAL A 11 3.67 10.54 0.94
CA VAL A 11 4.56 10.70 -0.21
C VAL A 11 4.32 12.10 -0.78
N ASP A 12 5.28 12.99 -0.56
CA ASP A 12 5.29 14.30 -1.18
C ASP A 12 5.89 14.15 -2.59
N GLU A 13 5.02 14.23 -3.61
CA GLU A 13 5.44 14.17 -5.01
C GLU A 13 5.96 15.57 -5.40
N SER A 14 7.28 15.77 -5.26
CA SER A 14 7.95 17.01 -5.64
C SER A 14 8.39 16.97 -7.10
N GLN A 15 7.91 17.92 -7.90
CA GLN A 15 8.41 18.17 -9.26
C GLN A 15 9.03 19.58 -9.25
N GLY A 16 10.36 19.66 -9.14
CA GLY A 16 11.09 20.93 -9.11
C GLY A 16 10.93 21.72 -7.79
N ASN A 17 10.67 23.03 -7.89
CA ASN A 17 10.65 23.98 -6.74
C ASN A 17 9.24 24.18 -6.12
N SER A 18 8.30 23.28 -6.39
CA SER A 18 6.94 23.30 -5.82
C SER A 18 6.48 21.89 -5.46
N VAL A 19 5.97 21.75 -4.23
CA VAL A 19 5.23 20.56 -3.81
C VAL A 19 3.89 20.58 -4.54
N LEU A 20 3.70 19.68 -5.50
CA LEU A 20 2.53 19.67 -6.39
C LEU A 20 1.33 18.92 -5.78
N ARG A 21 1.57 17.91 -4.93
CA ARG A 21 0.57 17.35 -4.02
C ARG A 21 1.24 16.50 -2.95
N THR A 22 0.66 16.48 -1.76
CA THR A 22 0.82 15.38 -0.82
C THR A 22 -0.11 14.25 -1.27
N VAL A 23 0.43 13.06 -1.51
CA VAL A 23 -0.39 11.84 -1.63
C VAL A 23 -0.13 10.98 -0.41
N ASP A 24 -1.19 10.65 0.31
CA ASP A 24 -1.08 9.60 1.31
C ASP A 24 -1.08 8.25 0.58
N GLN A 25 -0.04 7.45 0.82
CA GLN A 25 0.09 6.08 0.37
C GLN A 25 -0.12 5.15 1.57
N LEU A 26 -0.79 4.03 1.33
CA LEU A 26 -1.01 2.96 2.30
C LEU A 26 -0.27 1.72 1.81
N ASP A 27 0.66 1.23 2.62
CA ASP A 27 1.36 -0.03 2.41
C ASP A 27 0.77 -1.08 3.34
N ILE A 28 0.27 -2.19 2.79
CA ILE A 28 -0.36 -3.27 3.55
C ILE A 28 0.48 -4.53 3.43
N TYR A 29 0.87 -5.09 4.57
CA TYR A 29 1.63 -6.34 4.65
C TYR A 29 0.65 -7.50 4.82
N ALA A 30 0.47 -8.31 3.78
CA ALA A 30 -0.52 -9.38 3.76
C ALA A 30 0.09 -10.70 3.28
N ALA A 31 -0.48 -11.83 3.72
CA ALA A 31 -0.04 -13.16 3.26
C ALA A 31 -0.48 -13.45 1.81
N GLU A 32 -1.53 -12.77 1.34
CA GLU A 32 -2.08 -12.90 -0.01
C GLU A 32 -2.25 -11.52 -0.63
N PRO A 33 -2.04 -11.38 -1.95
CA PRO A 33 -2.20 -10.10 -2.65
C PRO A 33 -3.68 -9.72 -2.76
N PHE A 34 -3.94 -8.41 -2.83
CA PHE A 34 -5.28 -7.90 -3.12
C PHE A 34 -5.42 -7.65 -4.61
N ALA A 35 -6.66 -7.77 -5.11
CA ALA A 35 -6.93 -7.44 -6.50
C ALA A 35 -6.64 -5.94 -6.76
N PRO A 36 -5.96 -5.59 -7.86
CA PRO A 36 -5.81 -4.21 -8.28
C PRO A 36 -7.17 -3.51 -8.37
N GLY A 37 -7.29 -2.30 -7.83
CA GLY A 37 -8.55 -1.55 -7.80
C GLY A 37 -9.54 -1.95 -6.70
N ALA A 38 -9.23 -2.97 -5.89
CA ALA A 38 -10.04 -3.33 -4.73
C ALA A 38 -10.07 -2.19 -3.70
N SER A 39 -11.19 -2.03 -3.01
CA SER A 39 -11.34 -1.06 -1.91
C SER A 39 -11.00 -1.70 -0.57
N VAL A 40 -10.13 -1.03 0.19
CA VAL A 40 -9.73 -1.41 1.55
C VAL A 40 -10.26 -0.36 2.51
N LYS A 41 -11.03 -0.78 3.51
CA LYS A 41 -11.50 0.10 4.58
C LYS A 41 -10.66 -0.13 5.82
N LEU A 42 -9.98 0.92 6.28
CA LEU A 42 -9.20 0.87 7.51
C LEU A 42 -10.09 1.09 8.75
N PRO A 43 -9.63 0.71 9.96
CA PRO A 43 -10.38 0.90 11.22
C PRO A 43 -10.69 2.36 11.56
N ASP A 44 -9.92 3.30 11.03
CA ASP A 44 -10.15 4.75 11.16
C ASP A 44 -11.34 5.26 10.32
N GLY A 45 -11.94 4.37 9.50
CA GLY A 45 -13.05 4.68 8.62
C GLY A 45 -12.64 5.17 7.23
N ASN A 46 -11.34 5.41 6.98
CA ASN A 46 -10.85 5.82 5.67
C ASN A 46 -10.91 4.65 4.67
N VAL A 47 -11.27 4.99 3.42
CA VAL A 47 -11.30 4.04 2.31
C VAL A 47 -10.14 4.31 1.37
N TRP A 48 -9.44 3.24 1.01
CA TRP A 48 -8.26 3.21 0.18
C TRP A 48 -8.51 2.31 -1.02
N GLN A 49 -7.86 2.58 -2.14
CA GLN A 49 -7.95 1.77 -3.34
C GLN A 49 -6.58 1.19 -3.67
N VAL A 50 -6.51 -0.12 -3.82
CA VAL A 50 -5.29 -0.85 -4.18
C VAL A 50 -4.77 -0.37 -5.52
N GLU A 51 -3.49 0.01 -5.56
CA GLU A 51 -2.79 0.46 -6.74
C GLU A 51 -1.85 -0.63 -7.25
N GLY A 52 -2.04 -1.00 -8.52
CA GLY A 52 -1.16 -1.96 -9.18
C GLY A 52 -1.20 -3.35 -8.55
N ASN A 53 -0.11 -4.09 -8.74
CA ASN A 53 0.08 -5.43 -8.22
C ASN A 53 0.85 -5.39 -6.89
N ALA A 54 0.66 -6.42 -6.06
CA ALA A 54 1.44 -6.56 -4.84
C ALA A 54 2.92 -6.85 -5.15
N GLU A 55 3.81 -6.31 -4.33
CA GLU A 55 5.24 -6.59 -4.37
C GLU A 55 5.56 -7.82 -3.51
N ASP A 56 6.16 -8.84 -4.13
CA ASP A 56 6.64 -10.03 -3.44
C ASP A 56 8.16 -9.92 -3.23
N TYR A 57 8.58 -9.93 -1.96
CA TYR A 57 9.98 -9.83 -1.56
C TYR A 57 10.60 -11.21 -1.25
N ASN A 58 9.99 -12.31 -1.69
CA ASN A 58 10.56 -13.64 -1.61
C ASN A 58 11.76 -13.77 -2.57
N HIS A 59 12.99 -13.65 -2.04
CA HIS A 59 14.22 -13.64 -2.83
C HIS A 59 15.05 -14.92 -2.68
N GLY A 60 14.42 -16.03 -2.28
CA GLY A 60 15.04 -17.35 -2.19
C GLY A 60 15.32 -17.82 -0.76
N PRO A 61 16.22 -18.80 -0.56
CA PRO A 61 16.25 -19.61 0.66
C PRO A 61 16.69 -18.87 1.93
N TRP A 62 17.30 -17.71 1.80
CA TRP A 62 17.80 -16.93 2.94
C TRP A 62 16.90 -15.74 3.31
N TRP A 63 15.89 -15.44 2.49
CA TRP A 63 14.92 -14.40 2.75
C TRP A 63 13.58 -14.72 2.09
N SER A 64 12.65 -15.23 2.92
CA SER A 64 11.27 -15.48 2.54
C SER A 64 10.37 -14.97 3.66
N PRO A 65 9.93 -13.70 3.59
CA PRO A 65 9.07 -13.12 4.62
C PRO A 65 7.67 -13.72 4.62
N GLY A 66 7.26 -14.42 3.55
CA GLY A 66 5.93 -15.00 3.42
C GLY A 66 4.80 -13.96 3.37
N LEU A 67 5.15 -12.70 3.10
CA LEU A 67 4.24 -11.57 3.00
C LEU A 67 4.51 -10.82 1.69
N VAL A 68 3.46 -10.26 1.14
CA VAL A 68 3.49 -9.31 0.03
C VAL A 68 3.15 -7.92 0.54
N VAL A 69 3.69 -6.90 -0.14
CA VAL A 69 3.36 -5.51 0.11
C VAL A 69 2.33 -5.07 -0.91
N VAL A 70 1.16 -4.64 -0.44
CA VAL A 70 0.10 -4.09 -1.29
C VAL A 70 0.07 -2.59 -1.11
N HIS A 71 0.27 -1.86 -2.21
CA HIS A 71 0.16 -0.41 -2.22
C HIS A 71 -1.29 0.01 -2.48
N ALA A 72 -1.74 1.06 -1.79
CA ALA A 72 -3.06 1.64 -1.97
C ALA A 72 -3.02 3.15 -1.79
N LYS A 73 -3.89 3.87 -2.51
CA LYS A 73 -4.06 5.32 -2.34
C LYS A 73 -5.38 5.65 -1.67
N LYS A 74 -5.43 6.77 -0.97
CA LYS A 74 -6.68 7.25 -0.38
C LYS A 74 -7.67 7.60 -1.49
N VAL A 75 -8.89 7.08 -1.41
CA VAL A 75 -9.97 7.48 -2.32
C VAL A 75 -10.46 8.84 -1.85
N GLY A 76 -10.14 9.89 -2.61
CA GLY A 76 -10.66 11.23 -2.36
C GLY A 76 -12.18 11.25 -2.59
N GLY A 77 -12.90 11.78 -1.61
CA GLY A 77 -14.28 12.23 -1.75
C GLY A 77 -14.33 13.74 -1.92
#